data_AF-A0A957X1H1-F1
#
_entry.id   AF-A0A957X1H1-F1
#
_cell.length_a   1.000
_cell.length_b   1.000
_cell.length_c   1.000
_cell.angle_alpha   90.00
_cell.angle_beta   90.00
_cell.angle_gamma   90.00
#
_symmetry.space_group_name_H-M   'P 1'
#
loop_
_entity.id
_entity.type
_entity.pdbx_description
1 polymer ?
#
loop_
_entity_poly.entity_id
_entity_poly.type
_entity_poly.pdbx_seq_one_letter_code
_entity_poly.pdbx_strand_id
1 'polypeptide(L)'
;AGALIFVHELLHDYDLKHTDTGSDDCGSNDSSSQFPYSNSGIQEFGFNPITGKIYNPSNTHDVMSYCPSGGSKQGWISPYTWNYMSSKLDAAAVSAAGEEGTLVRLGKENFRHVAASDLLVVNAVIFNPASDGFNPARAGQLYNLHLLDGTTEGATYLLPGEGYSVELRKGEEVLSSESFSVTFKSEYSAHTGGEPGDDTPPFSPEDRTRADVSMLIPWIDGADTVALTKEGTLLAIERVSPNAPTVSFTS
;
A
#
# COMPACT_ATOMS: atom_id res chain seq x y z
N ALA A 1 -12.05 -18.19 -0.03
CA ALA A 1 -11.73 -17.57 1.26
C ALA A 1 -10.68 -16.46 1.11
N GLY A 2 -9.50 -16.73 0.53
CA GLY A 2 -8.38 -15.78 0.49
C GLY A 2 -8.69 -14.36 0.00
N ALA A 3 -9.48 -14.18 -1.08
CA ALA A 3 -9.84 -12.85 -1.56
C ALA A 3 -10.70 -12.03 -0.57
N LEU A 4 -11.58 -12.68 0.19
CA LEU A 4 -12.40 -12.01 1.21
C LEU A 4 -11.57 -11.63 2.44
N ILE A 5 -10.64 -12.51 2.84
CA ILE A 5 -9.68 -12.21 3.91
C ILE A 5 -8.80 -11.04 3.49
N PHE A 6 -8.26 -11.04 2.27
CA PHE A 6 -7.47 -9.92 1.76
C PHE A 6 -8.23 -8.58 1.84
N VAL A 7 -9.49 -8.54 1.39
CA VAL A 7 -10.30 -7.32 1.48
C VAL A 7 -10.56 -6.93 2.94
N HIS A 8 -10.79 -7.89 3.83
CA HIS A 8 -10.97 -7.65 5.26
C HIS A 8 -9.73 -7.00 5.89
N GLU A 9 -8.54 -7.59 5.67
CA GLU A 9 -7.29 -7.05 6.22
C GLU A 9 -6.93 -5.70 5.59
N LEU A 10 -7.16 -5.53 4.28
CA LEU A 10 -6.95 -4.25 3.61
C LEU A 10 -7.81 -3.13 4.22
N LEU A 11 -9.03 -3.44 4.67
CA LEU A 11 -9.90 -2.44 5.30
C LEU A 11 -9.41 -2.05 6.70
N HIS A 12 -8.75 -2.95 7.44
CA HIS A 12 -8.07 -2.60 8.70
C HIS A 12 -6.92 -1.61 8.48
N ASP A 13 -6.22 -1.66 7.33
CA ASP A 13 -5.20 -0.67 6.97
C ASP A 13 -5.76 0.75 6.84
N TYR A 14 -7.06 0.87 6.50
CA TYR A 14 -7.78 2.15 6.48
C TYR A 14 -8.37 2.55 7.84
N ASP A 15 -7.97 1.91 8.94
CA ASP A 15 -8.51 2.08 10.29
C ASP A 15 -9.99 1.68 10.46
N LEU A 16 -10.52 0.87 9.54
CA LEU A 16 -11.88 0.35 9.67
C LEU A 16 -11.91 -0.82 10.66
N LYS A 17 -12.87 -0.80 11.58
CA LYS A 17 -13.05 -1.83 12.62
C LYS A 17 -14.11 -2.85 12.23
N HIS A 18 -14.18 -3.95 12.96
CA HIS A 18 -15.25 -4.93 12.85
C HIS A 18 -16.63 -4.31 13.14
N THR A 19 -17.70 -4.93 12.64
CA THR A 19 -19.05 -4.32 12.66
C THR A 19 -19.69 -4.19 14.05
N ASP A 20 -19.28 -5.00 15.03
CA ASP A 20 -19.77 -4.95 16.43
C ASP A 20 -21.30 -5.03 16.56
N THR A 21 -21.89 -6.06 15.96
CA THR A 21 -23.35 -6.30 15.91
C THR A 21 -23.77 -7.55 16.70
N GLY A 22 -22.89 -8.05 17.58
CA GLY A 22 -23.19 -9.09 18.55
C GLY A 22 -23.13 -10.49 17.94
N SER A 23 -24.28 -11.14 17.75
CA SER A 23 -24.29 -12.51 17.20
C SER A 23 -24.24 -12.57 15.67
N ASP A 24 -24.46 -11.43 15.00
CA ASP A 24 -24.58 -11.36 13.54
C ASP A 24 -23.24 -11.07 12.83
N ASP A 25 -22.17 -10.76 13.56
CA ASP A 25 -20.81 -10.52 13.04
C ASP A 25 -19.87 -11.71 13.26
N CYS A 26 -20.44 -12.91 13.35
CA CYS A 26 -19.73 -14.18 13.33
C CYS A 26 -18.49 -14.26 14.23
N GLY A 27 -18.51 -13.55 15.37
CA GLY A 27 -17.46 -13.61 16.39
C GLY A 27 -16.39 -12.52 16.30
N SER A 28 -16.50 -11.58 15.36
CA SER A 28 -15.55 -10.46 15.22
C SER A 28 -16.24 -9.16 15.63
N ASN A 29 -15.93 -8.66 16.83
CA ASN A 29 -16.51 -7.41 17.34
C ASN A 29 -15.46 -6.53 18.01
N ASP A 30 -15.51 -5.25 17.63
CA ASP A 30 -14.69 -4.18 18.19
C ASP A 30 -15.63 -3.19 18.90
N SER A 31 -15.56 -3.13 20.24
CA SER A 31 -16.43 -2.25 21.06
C SER A 31 -16.35 -0.75 20.78
N SER A 32 -15.40 -0.35 19.93
CA SER A 32 -15.17 1.01 19.47
C SER A 32 -15.43 1.17 17.98
N SER A 33 -16.21 0.25 17.40
CA SER A 33 -16.69 0.32 16.03
C SER A 33 -17.58 1.54 15.83
N GLN A 34 -17.50 2.10 14.63
CA GLN A 34 -18.35 3.19 14.17
C GLN A 34 -19.41 2.70 13.18
N PHE A 35 -19.50 1.38 12.97
CA PHE A 35 -20.47 0.77 12.07
C PHE A 35 -21.90 1.11 12.54
N PRO A 36 -22.71 1.80 11.73
CA PRO A 36 -23.91 2.47 12.23
C PRO A 36 -25.16 1.58 12.19
N TYR A 37 -25.05 0.37 11.66
CA TYR A 37 -26.18 -0.51 11.42
C TYR A 37 -26.38 -1.50 12.55
N SER A 38 -27.63 -1.87 12.81
CA SER A 38 -27.99 -2.82 13.87
C SER A 38 -27.68 -4.29 13.53
N ASN A 39 -27.25 -4.57 12.30
CA ASN A 39 -26.87 -5.88 11.80
C ASN A 39 -25.70 -5.70 10.82
N SER A 40 -24.92 -6.75 10.61
CA SER A 40 -23.71 -6.70 9.79
C SER A 40 -23.98 -6.93 8.30
N GLY A 41 -25.24 -6.94 7.88
CA GLY A 41 -25.64 -7.02 6.47
C GLY A 41 -25.10 -5.85 5.64
N ILE A 42 -25.08 -6.01 4.31
CA ILE A 42 -24.64 -4.92 3.42
C ILE A 42 -25.64 -3.77 3.24
N GLN A 43 -26.81 -3.84 3.88
CA GLN A 43 -27.92 -2.85 3.89
C GLN A 43 -28.58 -2.56 2.53
N GLU A 44 -27.82 -2.56 1.44
CA GLU A 44 -28.27 -2.25 0.08
C GLU A 44 -27.83 -3.34 -0.91
N PHE A 45 -28.54 -3.47 -2.02
CA PHE A 45 -28.19 -4.47 -3.03
C PHE A 45 -26.83 -4.13 -3.68
N GLY A 46 -25.92 -5.10 -3.66
CA GLY A 46 -24.66 -5.02 -4.41
C GLY A 46 -24.82 -5.52 -5.84
N PHE A 47 -24.08 -4.96 -6.79
CA PHE A 47 -24.05 -5.43 -8.17
C PHE A 47 -22.61 -5.57 -8.65
N ASN A 48 -22.25 -6.76 -9.14
CA ASN A 48 -20.98 -7.01 -9.79
C ASN A 48 -21.16 -6.90 -11.32
N PRO A 49 -20.64 -5.84 -11.96
CA PRO A 49 -20.87 -5.60 -13.39
C PRO A 49 -20.13 -6.58 -14.31
N ILE A 50 -19.08 -7.26 -13.82
CA ILE A 50 -18.30 -8.23 -14.61
C ILE A 50 -19.06 -9.56 -14.72
N THR A 51 -19.70 -9.99 -13.62
CA THR A 51 -20.38 -11.29 -13.56
C THR A 51 -21.91 -11.17 -13.67
N GLY A 52 -22.45 -9.97 -13.59
CA GLY A 52 -23.89 -9.70 -13.50
C GLY A 52 -24.53 -10.16 -12.18
N LYS A 53 -23.73 -10.56 -11.19
CA LYS A 53 -24.23 -11.07 -9.90
C LYS A 53 -24.81 -9.94 -9.05
N ILE A 54 -26.00 -10.17 -8.49
CA ILE A 54 -26.64 -9.31 -7.48
C ILE A 54 -26.42 -9.92 -6.09
N TYR A 55 -26.03 -9.07 -5.13
CA TYR A 55 -25.87 -9.41 -3.72
C TYR A 55 -27.06 -8.87 -2.94
N ASN A 56 -27.78 -9.75 -2.25
CA ASN A 56 -28.98 -9.39 -1.49
C ASN A 56 -28.61 -9.09 -0.02
N PRO A 57 -29.04 -7.94 0.55
CA PRO A 57 -28.80 -7.62 1.95
C PRO A 57 -29.25 -8.69 2.95
N SER A 58 -30.27 -9.49 2.61
CA SER A 58 -30.80 -10.51 3.52
C SER A 58 -29.88 -11.71 3.74
N ASN A 59 -28.86 -11.91 2.89
CA ASN A 59 -27.95 -13.05 2.96
C ASN A 59 -26.49 -12.71 2.68
N THR A 60 -26.18 -11.42 2.52
CA THR A 60 -24.84 -10.91 2.25
C THR A 60 -24.46 -9.96 3.37
N HIS A 61 -23.28 -10.23 3.92
CA HIS A 61 -22.74 -9.54 5.07
C HIS A 61 -21.57 -8.67 4.65
N ASP A 62 -21.36 -7.60 5.41
CA ASP A 62 -20.22 -6.73 5.24
C ASP A 62 -18.94 -7.54 5.45
N VAL A 63 -17.93 -7.28 4.62
CA VAL A 63 -16.62 -7.94 4.74
C VAL A 63 -15.99 -7.77 6.12
N MET A 64 -16.29 -6.71 6.87
CA MET A 64 -15.81 -6.46 8.24
C MET A 64 -16.54 -7.26 9.32
N SER A 65 -17.56 -8.04 8.96
CA SER A 65 -18.29 -8.92 9.90
C SER A 65 -17.64 -10.30 10.07
N TYR A 66 -16.58 -10.63 9.33
CA TYR A 66 -15.92 -11.95 9.28
C TYR A 66 -16.82 -13.17 8.93
N CYS A 67 -18.14 -12.98 8.80
CA CYS A 67 -19.06 -14.00 8.32
C CYS A 67 -18.70 -14.53 6.93
N PRO A 68 -18.25 -13.69 5.97
CA PRO A 68 -17.85 -14.18 4.66
C PRO A 68 -16.54 -14.99 4.66
N SER A 69 -15.55 -14.59 5.47
CA SER A 69 -14.26 -15.29 5.57
C SER A 69 -14.41 -16.65 6.25
N GLY A 70 -15.26 -16.75 7.28
CA GLY A 70 -15.66 -18.01 7.92
C GLY A 70 -16.56 -18.90 7.05
N GLY A 71 -16.91 -18.47 5.83
CA GLY A 71 -17.72 -19.24 4.88
C GLY A 71 -19.20 -19.40 5.26
N SER A 72 -19.65 -18.72 6.32
CA SER A 72 -21.02 -18.81 6.82
C SER A 72 -22.00 -17.94 6.01
N LYS A 73 -21.50 -16.92 5.29
CA LYS A 73 -22.29 -15.96 4.49
C LYS A 73 -21.55 -15.54 3.21
N GLN A 74 -22.25 -14.84 2.31
CA GLN A 74 -21.60 -14.14 1.19
C GLN A 74 -21.01 -12.82 1.68
N GLY A 75 -19.90 -12.38 1.08
CA GLY A 75 -19.25 -11.11 1.42
C GLY A 75 -19.39 -10.05 0.34
N TRP A 76 -19.68 -8.84 0.78
CA TRP A 76 -19.70 -7.63 -0.04
C TRP A 76 -19.44 -6.41 0.85
N ILE A 77 -19.22 -5.24 0.25
CA ILE A 77 -18.95 -3.99 0.97
C ILE A 77 -20.28 -3.26 1.22
N SER A 78 -20.58 -2.89 2.47
CA SER A 78 -21.73 -2.04 2.80
C SER A 78 -21.49 -0.57 2.41
N PRO A 79 -22.55 0.26 2.30
CA PRO A 79 -22.42 1.70 2.04
C PRO A 79 -21.52 2.40 3.06
N TYR A 80 -21.61 2.04 4.33
CA TYR A 80 -20.73 2.58 5.38
C TYR A 80 -19.27 2.25 5.12
N THR A 81 -18.94 0.96 4.91
CA THR A 81 -17.57 0.50 4.64
C THR A 81 -16.99 1.18 3.39
N TRP A 82 -17.78 1.29 2.31
CA TRP A 82 -17.36 2.02 1.10
C TRP A 82 -17.10 3.50 1.38
N ASN A 83 -18.05 4.20 2.01
CA ASN A 83 -17.92 5.64 2.27
C ASN A 83 -16.76 5.93 3.22
N TYR A 84 -16.57 5.10 4.24
CA TYR A 84 -15.45 5.22 5.17
C TYR A 84 -14.13 5.09 4.43
N MET A 85 -13.90 3.97 3.71
CA MET A 85 -12.67 3.73 2.97
C MET A 85 -12.44 4.79 1.88
N SER A 86 -13.45 5.08 1.06
CA SER A 86 -13.31 6.06 -0.03
C SER A 86 -13.02 7.48 0.48
N SER A 87 -13.54 7.87 1.65
CA SER A 87 -13.18 9.16 2.27
C SER A 87 -11.70 9.24 2.69
N LYS A 88 -11.04 8.11 2.95
CA LYS A 88 -9.60 8.04 3.21
C LYS A 88 -8.77 8.05 1.92
N LEU A 89 -9.40 7.68 0.81
CA LEU A 89 -8.80 7.62 -0.53
C LEU A 89 -9.02 8.89 -1.35
N ASP A 90 -9.75 9.87 -0.83
CA ASP A 90 -10.03 11.11 -1.56
C ASP A 90 -8.76 11.97 -1.69
N ALA A 91 -7.95 11.64 -2.70
CA ALA A 91 -6.75 12.35 -3.09
C ALA A 91 -7.02 13.81 -3.51
N ALA A 92 -8.29 14.19 -3.75
CA ALA A 92 -8.65 15.58 -3.98
C ALA A 92 -8.43 16.43 -2.72
N ALA A 93 -8.53 15.83 -1.52
CA ALA A 93 -8.16 16.51 -0.27
C ALA A 93 -6.67 16.86 -0.20
N VAL A 94 -5.80 16.04 -0.84
CA VAL A 94 -4.35 16.33 -0.93
C VAL A 94 -4.07 17.40 -1.98
N SER A 95 -4.74 17.33 -3.13
CA SER A 95 -4.58 18.30 -4.22
C SER A 95 -5.12 19.69 -3.83
N ALA A 96 -6.10 19.76 -2.94
CA ALA A 96 -6.64 21.02 -2.40
C ALA A 96 -5.71 21.71 -1.38
N ALA A 97 -4.63 21.07 -0.92
CA ALA A 97 -3.69 21.66 0.04
C ALA A 97 -2.79 22.75 -0.59
N GLY A 98 -2.76 22.86 -1.92
CA GLY A 98 -2.44 24.09 -2.66
C GLY A 98 -0.97 24.47 -2.84
N GLU A 99 -0.05 24.01 -1.99
CA GLU A 99 1.38 24.32 -2.09
C GLU A 99 2.23 23.05 -2.32
N GLU A 100 3.11 23.10 -3.34
CA GLU A 100 4.06 22.03 -3.67
C GLU A 100 4.91 21.64 -2.46
N GLY A 101 5.11 20.34 -2.26
CA GLY A 101 5.91 19.83 -1.15
C GLY A 101 5.17 19.79 0.19
N THR A 102 3.94 20.30 0.26
CA THR A 102 3.12 20.22 1.48
C THR A 102 2.81 18.77 1.82
N LEU A 103 3.08 18.41 3.07
CA LEU A 103 2.69 17.11 3.63
C LEU A 103 1.23 17.14 4.05
N VAL A 104 0.44 16.26 3.46
CA VAL A 104 -0.96 16.02 3.82
C VAL A 104 -1.07 14.65 4.45
N ARG A 105 -1.59 14.60 5.67
CA ARG A 105 -1.82 13.35 6.38
C ARG A 105 -3.24 12.87 6.11
N LEU A 106 -3.38 11.72 5.46
CA LEU A 106 -4.65 11.03 5.29
C LEU A 106 -4.64 9.75 6.14
N GLY A 107 -5.32 9.79 7.30
CA GLY A 107 -5.26 8.70 8.28
C GLY A 107 -3.87 8.55 8.91
N LYS A 108 -3.24 7.38 8.73
CA LYS A 108 -1.86 7.11 9.16
C LYS A 108 -0.82 7.43 8.10
N GLU A 109 -1.26 7.67 6.87
CA GLU A 109 -0.38 7.85 5.72
C GLU A 109 -0.01 9.31 5.49
N ASN A 110 1.22 9.53 5.02
CA ASN A 110 1.73 10.83 4.63
C ASN A 110 1.78 10.91 3.11
N PHE A 111 1.13 11.93 2.56
CA PHE A 111 1.19 12.27 1.15
C PHE A 111 1.91 13.59 0.99
N ARG A 112 2.62 13.75 -0.11
CA ARG A 112 3.21 15.03 -0.53
C ARG A 112 2.47 15.50 -1.77
N HIS A 113 1.98 16.75 -1.74
CA HIS A 113 1.50 17.39 -2.96
C HIS A 113 2.67 17.57 -3.92
N VAL A 114 2.47 17.14 -5.16
CA VAL A 114 3.42 17.30 -6.25
C VAL A 114 2.76 18.21 -7.27
N ALA A 115 3.38 19.37 -7.51
CA ALA A 115 2.98 20.23 -8.62
C ALA A 115 3.17 19.49 -9.95
N ALA A 116 2.50 19.98 -10.99
CA ALA A 116 2.69 19.51 -12.35
C ALA A 116 4.20 19.55 -12.72
N SER A 117 4.84 18.39 -12.67
CA SER A 117 6.29 18.21 -12.81
C SER A 117 6.59 16.76 -13.18
N ASP A 118 7.71 16.54 -13.85
CA ASP A 118 8.13 15.18 -14.22
C ASP A 118 8.34 14.34 -12.96
N LEU A 119 7.77 13.13 -12.95
CA LEU A 119 7.85 12.21 -11.83
C LEU A 119 8.54 10.93 -12.24
N LEU A 120 9.45 10.43 -11.41
CA LEU A 120 10.06 9.12 -11.61
C LEU A 120 9.34 8.07 -10.76
N VAL A 121 8.73 7.08 -11.42
CA VAL A 121 8.31 5.82 -10.79
C VAL A 121 9.54 4.98 -10.53
N VAL A 122 9.80 4.72 -9.26
CA VAL A 122 10.91 3.89 -8.79
C VAL A 122 10.35 2.62 -8.21
N ASN A 123 10.81 1.49 -8.75
CA ASN A 123 10.54 0.16 -8.21
C ASN A 123 11.87 -0.48 -7.83
N ALA A 124 11.98 -0.97 -6.60
CA ALA A 124 13.21 -1.53 -6.08
C ALA A 124 12.94 -2.78 -5.24
N VAL A 125 13.95 -3.63 -5.13
CA VAL A 125 14.03 -4.70 -4.14
C VAL A 125 15.25 -4.48 -3.26
N ILE A 126 15.05 -4.63 -1.96
CA ILE A 126 16.11 -4.63 -0.96
C ILE A 126 16.14 -6.00 -0.32
N PHE A 127 17.32 -6.62 -0.27
CA PHE A 127 17.51 -7.94 0.33
C PHE A 127 17.84 -7.82 1.82
N ASN A 128 17.23 -8.68 2.63
CA ASN A 128 17.41 -8.65 4.08
C ASN A 128 18.83 -9.09 4.46
N PRO A 129 19.67 -8.21 5.03
CA PRO A 129 21.04 -8.54 5.40
C PRO A 129 21.14 -9.59 6.52
N ALA A 130 20.06 -9.80 7.27
CA ALA A 130 19.98 -10.80 8.33
C ALA A 130 19.48 -12.17 7.84
N SER A 131 19.06 -12.30 6.57
CA SER A 131 18.56 -13.56 6.03
C SER A 131 19.67 -14.56 5.68
N ASP A 132 19.40 -15.84 5.93
CA ASP A 132 20.27 -16.94 5.49
C ASP A 132 20.36 -16.94 3.95
N GLY A 133 21.57 -16.76 3.42
CA GLY A 133 21.80 -16.66 1.97
C GLY A 133 21.85 -15.23 1.43
N PHE A 134 21.84 -14.20 2.29
CA PHE A 134 22.13 -12.83 1.86
C PHE A 134 23.47 -12.75 1.12
N ASN A 135 23.44 -12.13 -0.06
CA ASN A 135 24.64 -11.86 -0.86
C ASN A 135 24.91 -10.35 -0.86
N PRO A 136 25.99 -9.87 -0.22
CA PRO A 136 26.30 -8.44 -0.17
C PRO A 136 26.58 -7.83 -1.56
N ALA A 137 26.98 -8.63 -2.54
CA ALA A 137 27.14 -8.18 -3.93
C ALA A 137 25.79 -7.93 -4.65
N ARG A 138 24.67 -8.32 -4.01
CA ARG A 138 23.30 -8.13 -4.50
C ARG A 138 22.41 -7.62 -3.36
N ALA A 139 22.87 -6.60 -2.65
CA ALA A 139 22.16 -6.06 -1.49
C ALA A 139 20.86 -5.33 -1.85
N GLY A 140 20.76 -4.83 -3.08
CA GLY A 140 19.53 -4.26 -3.64
C GLY A 140 19.50 -4.34 -5.17
N GLN A 141 18.36 -4.00 -5.75
CA GLN A 141 18.16 -3.95 -7.18
C GLN A 141 17.11 -2.88 -7.51
N LEU A 142 17.37 -2.10 -8.55
CA LEU A 142 16.36 -1.25 -9.20
C LEU A 142 15.73 -2.05 -10.35
N TYR A 143 14.41 -1.92 -10.51
CA TYR A 143 13.67 -2.48 -11.65
C TYR A 143 13.45 -1.41 -12.72
N ASN A 144 12.52 -1.66 -13.63
CA ASN A 144 12.12 -0.69 -14.63
C ASN A 144 11.70 0.62 -13.96
N LEU A 145 12.41 1.68 -14.34
CA LEU A 145 12.14 3.05 -13.96
C LEU A 145 11.31 3.69 -15.06
N HIS A 146 10.30 4.46 -14.68
CA HIS A 146 9.41 5.12 -15.63
C HIS A 146 9.32 6.60 -15.31
N LEU A 147 9.66 7.46 -16.27
CA LEU A 147 9.41 8.88 -16.16
C LEU A 147 7.99 9.18 -16.64
N LEU A 148 7.21 9.84 -15.80
CA LEU A 148 5.89 10.35 -16.11
C LEU A 148 6.03 11.83 -16.47
N ASP A 149 5.48 12.22 -17.62
CA ASP A 149 5.48 13.60 -18.11
C ASP A 149 4.68 14.51 -17.15
N GLY A 150 5.26 15.67 -16.84
CA GLY A 150 4.89 16.64 -15.82
C GLY A 150 3.59 17.40 -16.04
N THR A 151 2.66 16.82 -16.80
CA THR A 151 1.25 17.24 -16.78
C THR A 151 0.48 16.61 -15.61
N THR A 152 1.10 15.70 -14.87
CA THR A 152 0.49 15.03 -13.72
C THR A 152 0.64 15.88 -12.47
N GLU A 153 -0.41 16.60 -12.08
CA GLU A 153 -0.54 17.15 -10.72
C GLU A 153 -1.17 16.09 -9.80
N GLY A 154 -0.75 16.04 -8.54
CA GLY A 154 -1.45 15.21 -7.57
C GLY A 154 -0.73 15.00 -6.25
N ALA A 155 -0.85 13.78 -5.73
CA ALA A 155 -0.33 13.37 -4.45
C ALA A 155 0.59 12.16 -4.63
N THR A 156 1.81 12.23 -4.10
CA THR A 156 2.67 11.06 -3.95
C THR A 156 2.59 10.55 -2.51
N TYR A 157 2.53 9.22 -2.35
CA TYR A 157 2.66 8.60 -1.05
C TYR A 157 4.14 8.61 -0.63
N LEU A 158 4.40 9.08 0.59
CA LEU A 158 5.74 9.06 1.17
C LEU A 158 5.90 7.86 2.08
N LEU A 159 6.88 7.02 1.76
CA LEU A 159 7.32 5.95 2.63
C LEU A 159 8.11 6.57 3.79
N PRO A 160 7.58 6.61 5.02
CA PRO A 160 8.25 7.30 6.11
C PRO A 160 9.51 6.55 6.56
N GLY A 161 10.46 7.31 7.09
CA GLY A 161 11.59 6.80 7.86
C GLY A 161 12.95 7.03 7.21
N GLU A 162 13.95 6.39 7.80
CA GLU A 162 15.36 6.60 7.48
C GLU A 162 16.07 5.25 7.28
N GLY A 163 17.26 5.31 6.69
CA GLY A 163 18.16 4.16 6.51
C GLY A 163 18.41 3.82 5.05
N TYR A 164 17.41 3.99 4.18
CA TYR A 164 17.56 3.84 2.72
C TYR A 164 17.22 5.15 2.01
N SER A 165 17.80 5.35 0.83
CA SER A 165 17.47 6.49 -0.01
C SER A 165 17.46 6.12 -1.50
N VAL A 166 16.58 6.76 -2.26
CA VAL A 166 16.71 6.84 -3.71
C VAL A 166 17.30 8.20 -4.06
N GLU A 167 18.40 8.21 -4.77
CA GLU A 167 19.15 9.40 -5.13
C GLU A 167 19.12 9.62 -6.65
N LEU A 168 18.81 10.85 -7.06
CA LEU A 168 19.03 11.32 -8.43
C LEU A 168 20.40 11.98 -8.50
N ARG A 169 21.24 11.55 -9.43
CA ARG A 169 22.64 11.96 -9.49
C ARG A 169 23.04 12.42 -10.89
N LYS A 170 24.08 13.25 -10.94
CA LYS A 170 24.81 13.63 -12.15
C LYS A 170 26.29 13.31 -11.97
N GLY A 171 26.72 12.18 -12.51
CA GLY A 171 28.00 11.59 -12.14
C GLY A 171 28.05 11.24 -10.65
N GLU A 172 28.94 11.90 -9.89
CA GLU A 172 29.07 11.69 -8.43
C GLU A 172 28.25 12.69 -7.60
N GLU A 173 27.73 13.75 -8.21
CA GLU A 173 26.94 14.76 -7.52
C GLU A 173 25.52 14.23 -7.25
N VAL A 174 25.07 14.32 -5.99
CA VAL A 174 23.69 14.03 -5.59
C VAL A 174 22.84 15.29 -5.80
N LEU A 175 21.92 15.23 -6.76
CA LEU A 175 21.00 16.32 -7.08
C LEU A 175 19.76 16.31 -6.17
N SER A 176 19.26 15.13 -5.85
CA SER A 176 18.12 14.90 -4.95
C SER A 176 18.26 13.56 -4.23
N SER A 177 17.67 13.46 -3.04
CA SER A 177 17.64 12.24 -2.22
C SER A 177 16.31 12.13 -1.51
N GLU A 178 15.59 11.04 -1.75
CA GLU A 178 14.36 10.67 -1.05
C GLU A 178 14.66 9.52 -0.09
N SER A 179 14.57 9.78 1.22
CA SER A 179 14.82 8.79 2.26
C SER A 179 13.56 8.03 2.65
N PHE A 180 13.72 6.76 2.99
CA PHE A 180 12.65 5.88 3.44
C PHE A 180 13.19 4.78 4.36
N SER A 181 12.28 4.10 5.05
CA SER A 181 12.60 2.91 5.84
C SER A 181 12.02 1.64 5.24
N VAL A 182 12.63 0.51 5.58
CA VAL A 182 12.16 -0.82 5.22
C VAL A 182 12.20 -1.70 6.46
N THR A 183 11.12 -2.45 6.67
CA THR A 183 11.08 -3.55 7.65
C THR A 183 11.06 -4.88 6.92
N PHE A 184 11.87 -5.82 7.42
CA PHE A 184 11.83 -7.22 6.99
C PHE A 184 11.01 -8.07 7.94
N LYS A 185 10.53 -7.51 9.05
CA LYS A 185 9.75 -8.26 10.03
C LYS A 185 8.48 -8.78 9.38
N SER A 186 8.17 -10.06 9.60
CA SER A 186 6.83 -10.53 9.29
C SER A 186 5.82 -9.80 10.15
N GLU A 187 4.72 -9.37 9.56
CA GLU A 187 3.56 -8.88 10.32
C GLU A 187 3.01 -9.98 11.26
N TYR A 188 3.31 -11.25 10.96
CA TYR A 188 2.93 -12.41 11.77
C TYR A 188 3.98 -12.84 12.80
N SER A 189 5.12 -12.16 12.88
CA SER A 189 6.21 -12.50 13.82
C SER A 189 5.79 -12.42 15.29
N ALA A 190 4.75 -11.63 15.61
CA ALA A 190 4.21 -11.49 16.96
C ALA A 190 3.15 -12.56 17.33
N HIS A 191 2.70 -13.39 16.38
CA HIS A 191 1.63 -14.38 16.60
C HIS A 191 2.15 -15.76 17.05
N THR A 192 3.26 -15.81 17.79
CA THR A 192 3.77 -17.04 18.39
C THR A 192 2.98 -17.38 19.66
N GLY A 193 1.73 -17.86 19.51
CA GLY A 193 0.90 -18.16 20.68
C GLY A 193 -0.37 -19.01 20.45
N GLY A 194 -0.65 -19.46 19.24
CA GLY A 194 -1.82 -20.31 18.96
C GLY A 194 -1.66 -21.73 19.52
N GLU A 195 -2.71 -22.27 20.12
CA GLU A 195 -2.75 -23.68 20.54
C GLU A 195 -2.49 -24.60 19.32
N PRO A 196 -1.87 -25.77 19.54
CA PRO A 196 -1.61 -26.72 18.46
C PRO A 196 -2.93 -27.30 17.95
N GLY A 197 -3.51 -26.70 16.90
CA GLY A 197 -4.73 -27.20 16.30
C GLY A 197 -5.32 -26.39 15.15
N ASP A 198 -5.34 -25.06 15.20
CA ASP A 198 -6.11 -24.26 14.21
C ASP A 198 -5.52 -22.87 13.88
N ASP A 199 -4.52 -22.39 14.61
CA ASP A 199 -4.01 -21.01 14.48
C ASP A 199 -2.66 -20.94 13.74
N THR A 200 -2.48 -21.72 12.67
CA THR A 200 -1.33 -21.44 11.79
C THR A 200 -1.65 -20.15 11.04
N PRO A 201 -0.88 -19.06 11.21
CA PRO A 201 -1.17 -17.83 10.50
C PRO A 201 -1.23 -18.10 8.99
N PRO A 202 -2.12 -17.41 8.26
CA PRO A 202 -2.29 -17.65 6.82
C PRO A 202 -1.02 -17.38 6.01
N PHE A 203 -0.01 -16.73 6.63
CA PHE A 203 1.30 -16.46 6.07
C PHE A 203 2.42 -16.78 7.08
N SER A 204 3.65 -16.93 6.58
CA SER A 204 4.80 -17.30 7.41
C SER A 204 5.10 -16.24 8.48
N PRO A 205 5.33 -16.65 9.75
CA PRO A 205 5.80 -15.74 10.79
C PRO A 205 7.29 -15.38 10.64
N GLU A 206 8.02 -16.05 9.73
CA GLU A 206 9.44 -15.80 9.49
C GLU A 206 9.66 -14.44 8.83
N ASP A 207 10.72 -13.75 9.25
CA ASP A 207 11.15 -12.50 8.65
C ASP A 207 11.38 -12.67 7.14
N ARG A 208 10.94 -11.67 6.38
CA ARG A 208 11.03 -11.65 4.93
C ARG A 208 12.50 -11.61 4.52
N THR A 209 12.87 -12.39 3.51
CA THR A 209 14.22 -12.39 2.93
C THR A 209 14.48 -11.17 2.05
N ARG A 210 13.43 -10.44 1.67
CA ARG A 210 13.49 -9.21 0.88
C ARG A 210 12.27 -8.32 1.13
N ALA A 211 12.38 -7.06 0.71
CA ALA A 211 11.27 -6.13 0.65
C ALA A 211 11.22 -5.49 -0.75
N ASP A 212 10.01 -5.45 -1.30
CA ASP A 212 9.70 -4.73 -2.54
C ASP A 212 9.25 -3.31 -2.17
N VAL A 213 9.75 -2.31 -2.89
CA VAL A 213 9.47 -0.89 -2.64
C VAL A 213 9.05 -0.23 -3.96
N SER A 214 7.98 0.55 -3.91
CA SER A 214 7.51 1.36 -5.03
C SER A 214 7.22 2.77 -4.54
N MET A 215 7.70 3.78 -5.25
CA MET A 215 7.49 5.18 -4.91
C MET A 215 7.55 6.08 -6.15
N LEU A 216 6.98 7.28 -6.03
CA LEU A 216 7.14 8.37 -6.99
C LEU A 216 8.02 9.45 -6.38
N ILE A 217 9.10 9.82 -7.08
CA ILE A 217 9.97 10.93 -6.67
C ILE A 217 9.99 12.02 -7.75
N PRO A 218 10.09 13.31 -7.37
CA PRO A 218 10.28 14.40 -8.33
C PRO A 218 11.54 14.18 -9.16
N TRP A 219 11.41 14.29 -10.48
CA TRP A 219 12.54 14.23 -11.38
C TRP A 219 13.32 15.55 -11.35
N ILE A 220 14.65 15.46 -11.40
CA ILE A 220 15.53 16.63 -11.50
C ILE A 220 16.22 16.60 -12.86
N ASP A 221 16.01 17.65 -13.64
CA ASP A 221 16.66 17.84 -14.93
C ASP A 221 18.18 17.73 -14.84
N GLY A 222 18.75 16.95 -15.77
CA GLY A 222 20.18 16.72 -15.84
C GLY A 222 20.68 15.57 -14.96
N ALA A 223 19.82 14.87 -14.22
CA ALA A 223 20.16 13.58 -13.63
C ALA A 223 20.48 12.56 -14.72
N ASP A 224 21.61 11.87 -14.57
CA ASP A 224 22.08 10.82 -15.49
C ASP A 224 22.07 9.42 -14.86
N THR A 225 21.84 9.35 -13.55
CA THR A 225 21.78 8.11 -12.79
C THR A 225 20.76 8.17 -11.67
N VAL A 226 20.19 7.00 -11.37
CA VAL A 226 19.31 6.74 -10.23
C VAL A 226 19.98 5.71 -9.36
N ALA A 227 20.25 6.05 -8.10
CA ALA A 227 20.95 5.21 -7.16
C ALA A 227 20.06 4.82 -5.99
N LEU A 228 20.11 3.55 -5.59
CA LEU A 228 19.56 3.07 -4.33
C LEU A 228 20.71 2.97 -3.32
N THR A 229 20.59 3.65 -2.19
CA THR A 229 21.62 3.66 -1.15
C THR A 229 21.08 3.23 0.21
N LYS A 230 21.97 2.78 1.10
CA LYS A 230 21.71 2.56 2.52
C LYS A 230 22.80 3.26 3.33
N GLU A 231 22.42 4.28 4.09
CA GLU A 231 23.36 5.07 4.90
C GLU A 231 24.58 5.54 4.07
N GLY A 232 24.34 5.98 2.83
CA GLY A 232 25.36 6.40 1.87
C GLY A 232 26.09 5.27 1.13
N THR A 233 25.90 4.00 1.51
CA THR A 233 26.44 2.84 0.79
C THR A 233 25.60 2.54 -0.44
N LEU A 234 26.22 2.45 -1.62
CA LEU A 234 25.53 2.14 -2.86
C LEU A 234 25.07 0.67 -2.89
N LEU A 235 23.77 0.44 -3.07
CA LEU A 235 23.18 -0.90 -3.21
C LEU A 235 22.92 -1.25 -4.67
N ALA A 236 22.40 -0.30 -5.46
CA ALA A 236 22.15 -0.44 -6.88
C ALA A 236 22.25 0.93 -7.58
N ILE A 237 22.56 0.93 -8.87
CA ILE A 237 22.59 2.13 -9.69
C ILE A 237 22.13 1.80 -11.11
N GLU A 238 21.28 2.64 -11.67
CA GLU A 238 20.85 2.57 -13.06
C GLU A 238 21.17 3.86 -13.78
N ARG A 239 21.60 3.73 -15.04
CA ARG A 239 21.87 4.88 -15.91
C ARG A 239 20.60 5.28 -16.64
N VAL A 240 20.33 6.57 -16.64
CA VAL A 240 19.23 7.15 -17.40
C VAL A 240 19.62 7.10 -18.87
N SER A 241 18.81 6.40 -19.68
CA SER A 241 19.08 6.28 -21.11
C SER A 241 18.81 7.63 -21.80
N PRO A 242 19.74 8.15 -22.61
CA PRO A 242 19.46 9.32 -23.46
C PRO A 242 18.42 9.01 -24.56
N ASN A 243 18.08 7.72 -24.76
CA ASN A 243 17.11 7.25 -25.75
C ASN A 243 16.01 6.43 -25.06
N ALA A 244 15.50 6.90 -23.92
CA ALA A 244 14.39 6.22 -23.24
C ALA A 244 13.17 6.13 -24.16
N PRO A 245 12.54 4.94 -24.31
CA PRO A 245 11.36 4.80 -25.14
C PRO A 245 10.19 5.57 -24.53
N THR A 246 9.50 6.37 -25.35
CA THR A 246 8.28 7.09 -24.94
C THR A 246 7.05 6.23 -25.22
N VAL A 247 6.16 6.13 -24.24
CA VAL A 247 4.83 5.50 -24.39
C VAL A 247 3.77 6.58 -24.17
N SER A 248 2.84 6.72 -25.11
CA SER A 248 1.73 7.68 -25.02
C SER A 248 0.40 6.93 -24.99
N PHE A 249 -0.51 7.37 -24.12
CA PHE A 249 -1.88 6.83 -24.04
C PHE A 249 -2.82 7.78 -24.77
N THR A 250 -3.61 7.28 -25.71
CA THR A 250 -4.67 8.05 -26.40
C THR A 250 -6.02 7.60 -25.87
N SER A 251 -6.85 8.56 -25.45
CA SER A 251 -8.27 8.34 -25.09
C SER A 251 -9.21 8.42 -26.29
#